data_AF-A0AAV0ITS9-F1
#
_entry.id   AF-A0AAV0ITS9-F1
#
_cell.length_a   1.000
_cell.length_b   1.000
_cell.length_c   1.000
_cell.angle_alpha   90.00
_cell.angle_beta   90.00
_cell.angle_gamma   90.00
#
_symmetry.space_group_name_H-M   'P 1'
#
loop_
_entity.id
_entity.type
_entity.pdbx_description
1 polymer ?
#
loop_
_entity_poly.entity_id
_entity_poly.type
_entity_poly.pdbx_seq_one_letter_code
_entity_poly.pdbx_strand_id
1 'polypeptide(L)'
;GKRVRSKEEAEKLHKEVVHVRARRGQATDSHSLAERVRRGKINERLRCLQNIVPGCYKQTMGMAVMLDEIINYVQSLQNQVEFLSMKLTAASTFYDFNAETEAVETLQRAKLREAKEEGRVMKEGYDGGFSCFHSTWSL
;
A
#
# COMPACT_ATOMS: atom_id res chain seq x y z
N GLY A 1 54.22 -53.82 40.02
CA GLY A 1 52.98 -54.61 40.05
C GLY A 1 51.86 -53.82 39.42
N LYS A 2 51.29 -54.32 38.32
CA LYS A 2 50.07 -53.79 37.68
C LYS A 2 48.87 -54.61 38.18
N ARG A 3 47.69 -53.98 38.27
CA ARG A 3 46.33 -54.51 38.56
C ARG A 3 45.84 -54.37 40.00
N VAL A 4 45.25 -53.20 40.34
CA VAL A 4 44.05 -53.13 41.19
C VAL A 4 43.22 -51.87 40.86
N ARG A 5 42.82 -51.68 39.59
CA ARG A 5 41.82 -50.64 39.26
C ARG A 5 41.03 -50.98 38.00
N SER A 6 40.48 -52.18 37.96
CA SER A 6 39.71 -52.67 36.81
C SER A 6 38.66 -53.68 37.27
N LYS A 7 37.94 -53.35 38.36
CA LYS A 7 36.83 -54.18 38.86
C LYS A 7 35.51 -53.42 39.04
N GLU A 8 35.51 -52.09 39.01
CA GLU A 8 34.27 -51.28 38.99
C GLU A 8 33.78 -50.92 37.58
N GLU A 9 34.64 -50.96 36.55
CA GLU A 9 34.23 -50.65 35.17
C GLU A 9 33.59 -51.86 34.45
N ALA A 10 33.58 -53.04 35.07
CA ALA A 10 33.16 -54.29 34.43
C ALA A 10 31.66 -54.62 34.59
N GLU A 11 30.87 -53.88 35.38
CA GLU A 11 29.44 -54.16 35.58
C GLU A 11 28.48 -53.27 34.76
N LYS A 12 28.98 -52.45 33.83
CA LYS A 12 28.14 -51.61 32.93
C LYS A 12 28.14 -52.04 31.46
N LEU A 13 28.54 -53.26 31.16
CA LEU A 13 28.41 -53.92 29.86
C LEU A 13 27.82 -55.29 30.20
N HIS A 14 26.56 -55.63 29.94
CA HIS A 14 25.94 -55.72 28.64
C HIS A 14 24.41 -55.70 28.80
N LYS A 15 23.77 -54.56 28.59
CA LYS A 15 22.47 -54.60 27.91
C LYS A 15 22.84 -54.50 26.45
N GLU A 16 22.51 -55.54 25.69
CA GLU A 16 22.61 -55.52 24.24
C GLU A 16 21.76 -54.35 23.73
N VAL A 17 22.39 -53.17 23.60
CA VAL A 17 21.74 -52.00 23.05
C VAL A 17 21.68 -52.25 21.55
N VAL A 18 20.64 -52.95 21.13
CA VAL A 18 20.29 -53.04 19.71
C VAL A 18 20.09 -51.61 19.25
N HIS A 19 21.03 -51.09 18.46
CA HIS A 19 20.90 -49.77 17.84
C HIS A 19 19.90 -49.90 16.70
N VAL A 20 18.62 -50.07 17.05
CA VAL A 20 17.53 -49.93 16.09
C VAL A 20 17.47 -48.46 15.74
N ARG A 21 17.58 -48.12 14.45
CA ARG A 21 17.31 -46.77 13.96
C ARG A 21 15.99 -46.30 14.58
N ALA A 22 16.03 -45.25 15.40
CA ALA A 22 14.82 -44.65 15.94
C ALA A 22 13.85 -44.38 14.79
N ARG A 23 12.59 -44.81 14.93
CA ARG A 23 11.58 -44.63 13.88
C ARG A 23 11.48 -43.14 13.55
N ARG A 24 11.23 -42.80 12.28
CA ARG A 24 11.07 -41.41 11.82
C ARG A 24 10.05 -40.71 12.73
N GLY A 25 10.51 -39.77 13.57
CA GLY A 25 9.63 -39.09 14.53
C GLY A 25 9.96 -39.29 16.01
N GLN A 26 10.82 -40.23 16.37
CA GLN A 26 11.12 -40.59 17.77
C GLN A 26 12.20 -39.75 18.45
N ALA A 27 12.61 -38.63 17.86
CA ALA A 27 13.49 -37.69 18.53
C ALA A 27 12.72 -37.05 19.71
N THR A 28 13.08 -37.43 20.93
CA THR A 28 12.49 -36.93 22.17
C THR A 28 13.29 -35.79 22.79
N ASP A 29 14.41 -35.39 22.17
CA ASP A 29 15.19 -34.24 22.63
C ASP A 29 14.44 -32.93 22.34
N SER A 30 14.56 -31.98 23.26
CA SER A 30 13.86 -30.70 23.19
C SER A 30 14.20 -29.91 21.92
N HIS A 31 15.43 -30.02 21.43
CA HIS A 31 15.90 -29.34 20.22
C HIS A 31 15.21 -29.86 18.96
N SER A 32 15.13 -31.17 18.77
CA SER A 32 14.42 -31.79 17.64
C SER A 32 12.92 -31.51 17.65
N LEU A 33 12.30 -31.45 18.83
CA LEU A 33 10.89 -31.07 18.97
C LEU A 33 10.67 -29.61 18.53
N ALA A 34 11.51 -28.69 19.01
CA ALA A 34 11.44 -27.28 18.63
C ALA A 34 11.61 -27.09 17.11
N GLU A 35 12.58 -27.77 16.51
CA GLU A 35 12.82 -27.68 15.07
C GLU A 35 11.66 -28.24 14.25
N ARG A 36 11.02 -29.33 14.70
CA ARG A 36 9.80 -29.86 14.05
C ARG A 36 8.69 -28.83 14.04
N VAL A 37 8.44 -28.16 15.16
CA VAL A 37 7.42 -27.10 15.27
C VAL A 37 7.76 -25.96 14.32
N ARG A 38 9.02 -25.52 14.27
CA ARG A 38 9.48 -24.46 13.36
C ARG A 38 9.19 -24.81 11.90
N ARG A 39 9.54 -26.03 11.47
CA ARG A 39 9.26 -26.52 10.11
C ARG A 39 7.77 -26.63 9.82
N GLY A 40 6.98 -27.06 10.81
CA GLY A 40 5.51 -27.07 10.71
C GLY A 40 4.94 -25.69 10.42
N LYS A 41 5.38 -24.67 11.17
CA LYS A 41 4.95 -23.27 10.99
C LYS A 41 5.35 -22.71 9.62
N ILE A 42 6.55 -23.04 9.13
CA ILE A 42 6.98 -22.65 7.78
C ILE A 42 6.07 -23.28 6.72
N ASN A 43 5.80 -24.58 6.82
CA ASN A 43 4.94 -25.30 5.86
C ASN A 43 3.49 -24.80 5.87
N GLU A 44 2.98 -24.42 7.04
CA GLU A 44 1.65 -23.80 7.15
C GLU A 44 1.59 -22.46 6.41
N ARG A 45 2.59 -21.60 6.62
CA ARG A 45 2.69 -20.33 5.88
C ARG A 45 2.82 -20.54 4.37
N LEU A 46 3.61 -21.53 3.94
CA LEU A 46 3.72 -21.89 2.52
C LEU A 46 2.38 -22.33 1.92
N ARG A 47 1.58 -23.11 2.65
CA ARG A 47 0.23 -23.49 2.20
C ARG A 47 -0.72 -22.30 2.13
N CYS A 48 -0.63 -21.37 3.09
CA CYS A 48 -1.41 -20.13 3.03
C CYS A 48 -1.07 -19.32 1.77
N LEU A 49 0.22 -19.17 1.47
CA LEU A 49 0.69 -18.47 0.27
C LEU A 49 0.17 -19.14 -1.02
N GLN A 50 0.15 -20.47 -1.09
CA GLN A 50 -0.40 -21.20 -2.25
C GLN A 50 -1.88 -20.90 -2.51
N ASN A 51 -2.66 -20.64 -1.46
CA ASN A 51 -4.09 -20.38 -1.60
C ASN A 51 -4.39 -18.97 -2.11
N ILE A 52 -3.50 -18.00 -1.87
CA ILE A 52 -3.73 -16.60 -2.22
C ILE A 52 -3.00 -16.18 -3.50
N VAL A 53 -1.90 -16.86 -3.85
CA VAL A 53 -1.09 -16.50 -5.02
C VAL A 53 -1.55 -17.30 -6.23
N PRO A 54 -1.99 -16.62 -7.32
CA PRO A 54 -2.33 -17.30 -8.57
C PRO A 54 -1.14 -18.13 -9.08
N GLY A 55 -1.42 -19.32 -9.64
CA GLY A 55 -0.38 -20.18 -10.23
C GLY A 55 0.41 -21.04 -9.24
N CYS A 56 0.29 -20.82 -7.93
CA CYS A 56 0.99 -21.60 -6.89
C CYS A 56 0.27 -22.89 -6.44
N TYR A 57 -0.83 -23.29 -7.08
CA TYR A 57 -1.65 -24.45 -6.67
C TYR A 57 -1.02 -25.81 -6.97
N LYS A 58 0.03 -25.87 -7.79
CA LYS A 58 0.68 -27.13 -8.20
C LYS A 58 1.59 -27.62 -7.07
N GLN A 59 1.18 -28.64 -6.33
CA GLN A 59 1.99 -29.22 -5.25
C GLN A 59 3.33 -29.81 -5.73
N THR A 60 3.47 -30.10 -7.03
CA THR A 60 4.71 -30.57 -7.66
C THR A 60 5.69 -29.44 -7.99
N MET A 61 5.30 -28.17 -7.83
CA MET A 61 6.18 -27.04 -8.10
C MET A 61 7.24 -26.90 -6.99
N GLY A 62 8.49 -26.69 -7.39
CA GLY A 62 9.60 -26.52 -6.47
C GLY A 62 9.43 -25.26 -5.60
N MET A 63 9.92 -25.32 -4.36
CA MET A 63 9.81 -24.21 -3.40
C MET A 63 10.45 -22.91 -3.92
N ALA A 64 11.54 -22.99 -4.68
CA ALA A 64 12.18 -21.81 -5.28
C ALA A 64 11.22 -21.10 -6.24
N VAL A 65 10.69 -21.84 -7.22
CA VAL A 65 9.75 -21.30 -8.21
C VAL A 65 8.50 -20.73 -7.55
N MET A 66 7.99 -21.37 -6.48
CA MET A 66 6.86 -20.86 -5.72
C MET A 66 7.14 -19.49 -5.09
N LEU A 67 8.33 -19.32 -4.53
CA LEU A 67 8.73 -18.03 -3.98
C LEU A 67 8.88 -16.97 -5.08
N ASP A 68 9.37 -17.34 -6.26
CA ASP A 68 9.47 -16.43 -7.41
C ASP A 68 8.08 -15.96 -7.87
N GLU A 69 7.11 -16.87 -8.01
CA GLU A 69 5.73 -16.52 -8.36
C GLU A 69 5.07 -15.61 -7.31
N ILE A 70 5.35 -15.84 -6.02
CA ILE A 70 4.88 -14.99 -4.92
C ILE A 70 5.46 -13.57 -5.06
N ILE A 71 6.76 -13.45 -5.34
CA ILE A 71 7.41 -12.14 -5.52
C ILE A 71 6.80 -11.41 -6.72
N ASN A 72 6.61 -12.10 -7.84
CA ASN A 72 6.00 -11.53 -9.04
C ASN A 72 4.57 -11.03 -8.76
N TYR A 73 3.78 -11.80 -8.01
CA TYR A 73 2.42 -11.40 -7.67
C TYR A 73 2.40 -10.15 -6.78
N VAL A 74 3.28 -10.06 -5.79
CA VAL A 74 3.41 -8.86 -4.94
C VAL A 74 3.80 -7.64 -5.75
N GLN A 75 4.78 -7.76 -6.66
CA GLN A 75 5.19 -6.67 -7.54
C GLN A 75 4.06 -6.22 -8.47
N SER A 76 3.31 -7.18 -9.04
CA SER A 76 2.14 -6.86 -9.87
C SER A 76 1.08 -6.09 -9.09
N LEU A 77 0.80 -6.48 -7.85
CA LEU A 77 -0.13 -5.77 -6.98
C LEU A 77 0.34 -4.34 -6.65
N GLN A 78 1.64 -4.16 -6.37
CA GLN A 78 2.23 -2.83 -6.13
C GLN A 78 2.06 -1.92 -7.36
N ASN A 79 2.35 -2.43 -8.55
CA ASN A 79 2.18 -1.68 -9.81
C ASN A 79 0.72 -1.32 -10.07
N GLN A 80 -0.22 -2.23 -9.77
CA GLN A 80 -1.65 -1.94 -9.89
C GLN A 80 -2.10 -0.82 -8.95
N VAL A 81 -1.62 -0.83 -7.70
CA VAL A 81 -1.91 0.23 -6.72
C VAL A 81 -1.34 1.57 -7.16
N GLU A 82 -0.10 1.61 -7.65
CA GLU A 82 0.53 2.83 -8.15
C GLU A 82 -0.25 3.38 -9.36
N PHE A 83 -0.58 2.52 -10.32
CA PHE A 83 -1.35 2.91 -11.50
C PHE A 83 -2.73 3.47 -11.14
N LEU A 84 -3.45 2.83 -10.23
CA LEU A 84 -4.75 3.31 -9.75
C LEU A 84 -4.62 4.64 -9.01
N SER A 85 -3.57 4.81 -8.20
CA SER A 85 -3.28 6.05 -7.50
C SER A 85 -3.03 7.19 -8.48
N MET A 86 -2.21 6.96 -9.52
CA MET A 86 -1.95 7.93 -10.58
C MET A 86 -3.24 8.30 -11.35
N LYS A 87 -4.08 7.30 -11.67
CA LYS A 87 -5.37 7.55 -12.32
C LYS A 87 -6.31 8.38 -11.45
N LEU A 88 -6.35 8.12 -10.15
CA LEU A 88 -7.17 8.88 -9.21
C LEU A 88 -6.68 10.33 -9.11
N THR A 89 -5.36 10.54 -9.00
CA THR A 89 -4.76 11.88 -9.01
C THR A 89 -5.11 12.63 -10.28
N ALA A 90 -4.88 12.02 -11.45
CA ALA A 90 -5.20 12.63 -12.74
C ALA A 90 -6.70 12.98 -12.86
N ALA A 91 -7.58 12.10 -12.38
CA ALA A 91 -9.01 12.37 -12.33
C ALA A 91 -9.33 13.54 -11.38
N SER A 92 -8.78 13.55 -10.17
CA SER A 92 -9.01 14.63 -9.19
C SER A 92 -8.54 15.99 -9.70
N THR A 93 -7.35 16.07 -10.30
CA THR A 93 -6.83 17.31 -10.88
C THR A 93 -7.69 17.80 -12.03
N PHE A 94 -8.28 16.90 -12.82
CA PHE A 94 -9.20 17.29 -13.89
C PHE A 94 -10.48 17.96 -13.33
N TYR A 95 -11.04 17.44 -12.23
CA TYR A 95 -12.20 18.06 -11.59
C TYR A 95 -11.87 19.39 -10.92
N ASP A 96 -10.72 19.50 -10.26
CA ASP A 96 -10.25 20.76 -9.66
C ASP A 96 -10.06 21.85 -10.72
N PHE A 97 -9.45 21.50 -11.87
CA PHE A 97 -9.20 22.45 -12.96
C PHE A 97 -10.51 22.92 -13.62
N ASN A 98 -11.51 22.03 -13.76
CA ASN A 98 -12.82 22.42 -14.28
C ASN A 98 -13.55 23.39 -13.33
N ALA A 99 -13.49 23.15 -12.02
CA ALA A 99 -14.09 24.03 -11.02
C ALA A 99 -13.43 25.42 -10.99
N GLU A 100 -12.10 25.48 -11.09
CA GLU A 100 -11.36 26.75 -11.15
C GLU A 100 -11.68 27.53 -12.44
N THR A 101 -11.81 26.83 -13.57
CA THR A 101 -12.18 27.45 -14.86
C THR A 101 -13.57 28.08 -14.80
N GLU A 102 -14.57 27.38 -14.25
CA GLU A 102 -15.93 27.92 -14.07
C GLU A 102 -15.95 29.14 -13.12
N ALA A 103 -15.16 29.10 -12.05
CA ALA A 103 -15.02 30.23 -11.13
C ALA A 103 -14.40 31.46 -11.80
N VAL A 104 -13.38 31.28 -12.63
CA VAL A 104 -12.74 32.38 -13.38
C VAL A 104 -13.72 32.98 -14.40
N GLU A 105 -14.44 32.14 -15.15
CA GLU A 105 -15.41 32.63 -16.13
C GLU A 105 -16.56 33.42 -15.49
N THR A 106 -17.07 32.95 -14.34
CA THR A 106 -18.15 33.64 -13.63
C THR A 106 -17.68 35.00 -13.11
N LEU A 107 -16.47 35.09 -12.55
CA LEU A 107 -15.88 36.35 -12.11
C LEU A 107 -15.67 37.32 -13.27
N GLN A 108 -15.16 36.84 -14.40
CA GLN A 108 -14.92 37.67 -15.58
C GLN A 108 -16.24 38.20 -16.17
N ARG A 109 -17.29 37.38 -16.18
CA ARG A 109 -18.65 37.81 -16.56
C ARG A 109 -19.22 38.85 -15.59
N ALA A 110 -19.01 38.71 -14.28
CA ALA A 110 -19.43 39.70 -13.29
C ALA A 110 -18.70 41.04 -13.47
N LYS A 111 -17.37 40.99 -13.66
CA LYS A 111 -16.54 42.17 -13.94
C LYS A 111 -16.97 42.92 -15.20
N LEU A 112 -17.32 42.19 -16.26
CA LEU A 112 -17.82 42.79 -17.49
C LEU A 112 -19.21 43.43 -17.32
N ARG A 113 -20.01 42.97 -16.36
CA ARG A 113 -21.31 43.58 -16.00
C ARG A 113 -21.10 44.85 -15.17
N GLU A 114 -20.26 44.80 -14.14
CA GLU A 114 -19.88 45.99 -13.34
C GLU A 114 -19.38 47.13 -14.23
N ALA A 115 -18.44 46.85 -15.15
CA ALA A 115 -17.89 47.85 -16.06
C ALA A 115 -18.95 48.47 -17.01
N LYS A 116 -19.99 47.71 -17.36
CA LYS A 116 -21.11 48.22 -18.17
C LYS A 116 -22.09 49.05 -17.34
N GLU A 117 -22.29 48.69 -16.08
CA GLU A 117 -23.12 49.42 -15.12
C GLU A 117 -22.48 50.76 -14.76
N GLU A 118 -21.18 50.79 -14.47
CA GLU A 118 -20.43 52.02 -14.23
C GLU A 118 -20.47 52.95 -15.45
N GLY A 119 -20.34 52.41 -16.66
CA GLY A 119 -20.50 53.17 -17.91
C GLY A 119 -21.93 53.68 -18.14
N ARG A 120 -22.95 53.03 -17.57
CA ARG A 120 -24.35 53.48 -17.62
C ARG A 120 -24.64 54.55 -16.58
N VAL A 121 -24.14 54.40 -15.36
CA VAL A 121 -24.24 55.39 -14.28
C VAL A 121 -23.52 56.69 -14.65
N MET A 122 -22.39 56.61 -15.37
CA MET A 122 -21.73 57.82 -15.91
C MET A 122 -22.55 58.51 -17.02
N LYS A 123 -23.40 57.78 -17.75
CA LYS A 123 -24.32 58.36 -18.74
C LYS A 123 -25.59 58.91 -18.09
N GLU A 124 -26.08 58.29 -17.02
CA GLU A 124 -27.27 58.74 -16.27
C GLU A 124 -26.96 59.92 -15.34
N GLY A 125 -25.69 60.18 -15.01
CA GLY A 125 -25.24 61.39 -14.29
C GLY A 125 -25.37 62.72 -15.06
N TYR A 126 -25.80 62.71 -16.32
CA TYR A 126 -25.98 63.92 -17.16
C TYR A 126 -27.43 64.21 -17.57
N ASP A 127 -28.42 63.45 -17.10
CA ASP A 127 -29.84 63.64 -17.47
C ASP A 127 -30.75 63.95 -16.27
N GLY A 128 -30.20 64.62 -15.25
CA GLY A 128 -30.93 65.20 -14.13
C GLY A 128 -31.08 66.72 -14.22
N GLY A 129 -31.99 67.19 -15.07
CA GLY A 129 -32.67 68.48 -14.86
C GLY A 129 -32.01 69.74 -15.42
N PHE A 130 -32.40 70.11 -16.64
CA PHE A 130 -32.44 71.49 -17.10
C PHE A 130 -33.54 72.23 -16.31
N SER A 131 -33.18 72.98 -15.26
CA SER A 131 -34.05 74.04 -14.75
C SER A 131 -33.25 75.33 -14.60
N CYS A 132 -33.48 76.22 -15.58
CA CYS A 132 -33.39 77.68 -15.55
C CYS A 132 -32.76 78.30 -14.29
N PHE A 133 -31.55 78.86 -14.40
CA PHE A 133 -31.26 80.21 -13.91
C PHE A 133 -30.23 80.86 -14.83
N HIS A 134 -30.74 81.66 -15.77
CA HIS A 134 -29.98 82.74 -16.38
C HIS A 134 -29.76 83.79 -15.28
N SER A 135 -28.53 84.05 -14.89
CA SER A 135 -28.18 85.26 -14.15
C SER A 135 -26.97 85.90 -14.80
N THR A 136 -27.28 87.05 -15.37
CA THR A 136 -26.44 88.09 -15.96
C THR A 136 -25.23 88.43 -15.09
N TRP A 137 -24.16 88.83 -15.79
CA TRP A 137 -22.83 89.18 -15.30
C TRP A 137 -22.83 90.28 -14.21
N SER A 138 -21.75 90.34 -13.43
CA SER A 138 -21.18 91.60 -12.92
C SER A 138 -19.68 91.46 -12.61
N LEU A 139 -18.97 92.57 -12.84
CA LEU A 139 -17.51 92.78 -13.02
C LEU A 139 -16.58 92.20 -11.94
#